data_AF-A0A2E4DBX6-F1
#
_entry.id   AF-A0A2E4DBX6-F1
#
_cell.length_a   1.000
_cell.length_b   1.000
_cell.length_c   1.000
_cell.angle_alpha   90.00
_cell.angle_beta   90.00
_cell.angle_gamma   90.00
#
_symmetry.space_group_name_H-M   'P 1'
#
loop_
_entity.id
_entity.type
_entity.pdbx_description
1 polymer ?
#
loop_
_entity_poly.entity_id
_entity_poly.type
_entity_poly.pdbx_seq_one_letter_code
_entity_poly.pdbx_strand_id
1 'polypeptide(L)'
;MIKSTIIFTLFFLIHQAQANEFKFNNKNLNSLGAIICQSAKSPQENNIIAHKININKHRVSDKHNDFKYEVIGTCDIHYNTQKKKITTLGDEFHFSFYTNRFGQIEGRYGIKKLFFNFRKKTLHSLVIIDPLLQTTKRIYLSQSQWAKNDTIFNFDRSKLQVKISRKTAAVEKNSLLEFNDKLKTTYYNLWSFESFGCSGLAGQNQEQCQKIVSEIN
;
A
#
# COMPACT_ATOMS: atom_id res chain seq x y z
N MET A 1 -0.50 71.30 -15.10
CA MET A 1 -0.74 69.93 -15.62
C MET A 1 0.17 68.97 -14.88
N ILE A 2 -0.35 68.33 -13.83
CA ILE A 2 0.40 67.36 -13.03
C ILE A 2 0.07 65.98 -13.61
N LYS A 3 1.07 65.31 -14.21
CA LYS A 3 0.94 63.93 -14.67
C LYS A 3 1.00 63.01 -13.44
N SER A 4 -0.16 62.61 -12.93
CA SER A 4 -0.28 61.53 -11.96
C SER A 4 0.04 60.20 -12.62
N THR A 5 1.25 59.71 -12.43
CA THR A 5 1.62 58.32 -12.73
C THR A 5 1.08 57.46 -11.60
N ILE A 6 -0.10 56.89 -11.77
CA ILE A 6 -0.64 55.88 -10.86
C ILE A 6 0.22 54.62 -11.05
N ILE A 7 1.03 54.32 -10.04
CA ILE A 7 1.76 53.05 -9.94
C ILE A 7 0.72 51.95 -9.77
N PHE A 8 0.51 51.16 -10.82
CA PHE A 8 -0.36 49.99 -10.81
C PHE A 8 0.39 48.82 -10.14
N THR A 9 0.62 48.90 -8.83
CA THR A 9 1.10 47.74 -8.05
C THR A 9 -0.09 46.88 -7.66
N LEU A 10 -0.72 46.22 -8.64
CA LEU A 10 -1.64 45.13 -8.34
C LEU A 10 -0.82 43.84 -8.18
N PHE A 11 -0.14 43.74 -7.04
CA PHE A 11 0.45 42.51 -6.53
C PHE A 11 -0.68 41.57 -6.05
N PHE A 12 -1.59 41.18 -6.96
CA PHE A 12 -2.39 39.97 -6.78
C PHE A 12 -1.49 38.79 -7.12
N LEU A 13 -0.51 38.55 -6.25
CA LEU A 13 -0.04 37.20 -5.99
C LEU A 13 -1.25 36.46 -5.38
N ILE A 14 -2.16 36.01 -6.25
CA ILE A 14 -3.00 34.87 -5.95
C ILE A 14 -2.01 33.71 -5.85
N HIS A 15 -1.35 33.59 -4.70
CA HIS A 15 -0.95 32.30 -4.19
C HIS A 15 -2.27 31.54 -4.05
N GLN A 16 -2.71 30.92 -5.15
CA GLN A 16 -3.51 29.72 -5.02
C GLN A 16 -2.61 28.81 -4.20
N ALA A 17 -2.88 28.78 -2.89
CA ALA A 17 -2.53 27.66 -2.07
C ALA A 17 -3.22 26.49 -2.77
N GLN A 18 -2.53 25.86 -3.72
CA GLN A 18 -2.85 24.52 -4.13
C GLN A 18 -2.76 23.76 -2.83
N ALA A 19 -3.94 23.50 -2.25
CA ALA A 19 -4.09 22.47 -1.28
C ALA A 19 -3.55 21.23 -1.99
N ASN A 20 -2.30 20.89 -1.71
CA ASN A 20 -1.74 19.61 -2.09
C ASN A 20 -2.66 18.59 -1.42
N GLU A 21 -3.63 18.13 -2.21
CA GLU A 21 -4.53 17.06 -1.87
C GLU A 21 -3.63 15.85 -1.63
N PHE A 22 -3.68 15.31 -0.42
CA PHE A 22 -2.91 14.13 -0.10
C PHE A 22 -3.55 12.96 -0.86
N LYS A 23 -2.88 12.44 -1.88
CA LYS A 23 -3.41 11.37 -2.73
C LYS A 23 -2.74 10.06 -2.41
N PHE A 24 -3.55 9.02 -2.20
CA PHE A 24 -3.09 7.65 -2.28
C PHE A 24 -3.14 7.20 -3.73
N ASN A 25 -1.99 6.93 -4.32
CA ASN A 25 -1.95 6.22 -5.60
C ASN A 25 -1.93 4.70 -5.38
N ASN A 26 -2.07 3.96 -6.48
CA ASN A 26 -2.11 2.50 -6.46
C ASN A 26 -0.86 1.89 -5.83
N LYS A 27 0.32 2.46 -6.11
CA LYS A 27 1.60 2.03 -5.53
C LYS A 27 1.60 2.08 -4.02
N ASN A 28 1.06 3.15 -3.46
CA ASN A 28 0.94 3.35 -2.03
C ASN A 28 -0.01 2.36 -1.37
N LEU A 29 -1.15 2.12 -2.02
CA LEU A 29 -2.16 1.18 -1.56
C LEU A 29 -1.68 -0.28 -1.62
N ASN A 30 -1.04 -0.67 -2.73
CA ASN A 30 -0.42 -1.99 -2.88
C ASN A 30 0.67 -2.22 -1.84
N SER A 31 1.52 -1.22 -1.59
CA SER A 31 2.56 -1.31 -0.57
C SER A 31 2.00 -1.47 0.83
N LEU A 32 0.86 -0.85 1.14
CA LEU A 32 0.16 -1.07 2.42
C LEU A 32 -0.39 -2.49 2.55
N GLY A 33 -1.04 -2.99 1.51
CA GLY A 33 -1.49 -4.38 1.47
C GLY A 33 -0.31 -5.35 1.66
N ALA A 34 0.82 -5.09 1.01
CA ALA A 34 2.02 -5.90 1.13
C ALA A 34 2.59 -5.89 2.57
N ILE A 35 2.57 -4.75 3.25
CA ILE A 35 2.97 -4.65 4.67
C ILE A 35 2.01 -5.41 5.59
N ILE A 36 0.70 -5.35 5.32
CA ILE A 36 -0.31 -6.11 6.06
C ILE A 36 -0.06 -7.61 5.90
N CYS A 37 0.08 -8.09 4.67
CA CYS A 37 0.37 -9.50 4.39
C CYS A 37 1.75 -9.94 4.88
N GLN A 38 2.76 -9.07 4.91
CA GLN A 38 4.03 -9.36 5.57
C GLN A 38 3.85 -9.63 7.07
N SER A 39 2.90 -8.94 7.70
CA SER A 39 2.68 -9.03 9.15
C SER A 39 1.96 -10.30 9.60
N ALA A 40 1.34 -11.01 8.65
CA ALA A 40 0.56 -12.23 8.81
C ALA A 40 1.40 -13.50 9.01
N LYS A 41 2.61 -13.50 8.47
CA LYS A 41 3.34 -14.73 8.11
C LYS A 41 3.59 -15.69 9.25
N SER A 42 3.28 -16.96 8.97
CA SER A 42 3.82 -18.12 9.68
C SER A 42 4.82 -18.86 8.81
N PRO A 43 6.05 -19.15 9.28
CA PRO A 43 6.97 -20.00 8.53
C PRO A 43 6.47 -21.46 8.53
N GLN A 44 6.42 -22.09 7.35
CA GLN A 44 6.23 -23.53 7.20
C GLN A 44 7.15 -24.08 6.10
N GLU A 45 7.76 -25.25 6.34
CA GLU A 45 8.97 -25.68 5.63
C GLU A 45 8.79 -26.34 4.24
N ASN A 46 7.58 -26.50 3.69
CA ASN A 46 7.40 -27.13 2.36
C ASN A 46 6.30 -26.52 1.48
N ASN A 47 5.82 -25.32 1.82
CA ASN A 47 4.76 -24.64 1.07
C ASN A 47 5.29 -23.33 0.49
N ILE A 48 4.79 -22.95 -0.70
CA ILE A 48 4.91 -21.58 -1.18
C ILE A 48 3.79 -20.79 -0.53
N ILE A 49 4.14 -19.66 0.08
CA ILE A 49 3.18 -18.71 0.62
C ILE A 49 2.97 -17.62 -0.41
N ALA A 50 1.77 -17.53 -0.95
CA ALA A 50 1.36 -16.54 -1.95
C ALA A 50 0.41 -15.49 -1.35
N HIS A 51 0.41 -14.31 -1.95
CA HIS A 51 -0.40 -13.17 -1.56
C HIS A 51 -0.94 -12.48 -2.81
N LYS A 52 -2.22 -12.07 -2.78
CA LYS A 52 -2.87 -11.29 -3.85
C LYS A 52 -3.56 -10.08 -3.26
N ILE A 53 -3.39 -8.94 -3.91
CA ILE A 53 -3.94 -7.66 -3.48
C ILE A 53 -4.56 -7.00 -4.70
N ASN A 54 -5.82 -6.60 -4.59
CA ASN A 54 -6.57 -5.89 -5.61
C ASN A 54 -7.02 -4.53 -5.07
N ILE A 55 -6.97 -3.53 -5.93
CA ILE A 55 -7.41 -2.17 -5.66
C ILE A 55 -8.54 -1.83 -6.63
N ASN A 56 -9.72 -1.61 -6.10
CA ASN A 56 -10.85 -1.09 -6.85
C ASN A 56 -10.99 0.40 -6.59
N LYS A 57 -10.96 1.20 -7.67
CA LYS A 57 -11.23 2.64 -7.61
C LYS A 57 -12.59 2.91 -8.26
N HIS A 58 -13.50 3.52 -7.52
CA HIS A 58 -14.78 3.96 -8.06
C HIS A 58 -15.13 5.38 -7.61
N ARG A 59 -15.90 6.07 -8.44
CA ARG A 59 -16.38 7.43 -8.17
C ARG A 59 -17.58 7.33 -7.23
N VAL A 60 -17.57 8.13 -6.17
CA VAL A 60 -18.63 8.14 -5.14
C VAL A 60 -19.64 9.27 -5.40
N SER A 61 -19.20 10.38 -5.98
CA SER A 61 -20.07 11.51 -6.32
C SER A 61 -19.53 12.29 -7.51
N ASP A 62 -20.41 12.63 -8.45
CA ASP A 62 -20.08 13.46 -9.62
C ASP A 62 -19.84 14.93 -9.25
N LYS A 63 -20.38 15.39 -8.12
CA LYS A 63 -20.36 16.81 -7.72
C LYS A 63 -19.05 17.26 -7.07
N HIS A 64 -18.28 16.33 -6.50
CA HIS A 64 -17.08 16.67 -5.71
C HIS A 64 -15.79 15.99 -6.20
N ASN A 65 -15.84 15.23 -7.30
CA ASN A 65 -14.72 14.39 -7.75
C ASN A 65 -14.18 13.47 -6.64
N ASP A 66 -15.08 12.98 -5.79
CA ASP A 66 -14.73 12.09 -4.69
C ASP A 66 -14.57 10.67 -5.22
N PHE A 67 -13.39 10.09 -4.99
CA PHE A 67 -13.12 8.69 -5.27
C PHE A 67 -13.00 7.89 -3.97
N LYS A 68 -13.54 6.68 -3.99
CA LYS A 68 -13.26 5.66 -2.98
C LYS A 68 -12.33 4.63 -3.60
N TYR A 69 -11.26 4.35 -2.87
CA TYR A 69 -10.40 3.21 -3.13
C TYR A 69 -10.77 2.13 -2.13
N GLU A 70 -11.07 0.95 -2.63
CA GLU A 70 -11.25 -0.27 -1.85
C GLU A 70 -10.07 -1.18 -2.14
N VAL A 71 -9.37 -1.59 -1.10
CA VAL A 71 -8.23 -2.49 -1.24
C VAL A 71 -8.57 -3.75 -0.50
N ILE A 72 -8.60 -4.83 -1.26
CA ILE A 72 -8.94 -6.17 -0.80
C ILE A 72 -7.77 -7.05 -1.13
N GLY A 73 -7.36 -7.91 -0.21
CA GLY A 73 -6.35 -8.91 -0.53
C GLY A 73 -6.48 -10.13 0.34
N THR A 74 -5.86 -11.21 -0.12
CA THR A 74 -5.75 -12.47 0.61
C THR A 74 -4.29 -12.71 0.93
N CYS A 75 -3.99 -12.88 2.21
CA CYS A 75 -2.64 -13.16 2.68
C CYS A 75 -2.47 -14.66 3.00
N ASP A 76 -1.22 -15.10 3.12
CA ASP A 76 -0.84 -16.45 3.55
C ASP A 76 -1.54 -17.60 2.81
N ILE A 77 -1.60 -17.52 1.48
CA ILE A 77 -2.17 -18.59 0.66
C ILE A 77 -1.14 -19.70 0.51
N HIS A 78 -1.45 -20.88 1.03
CA HIS A 78 -0.51 -22.00 1.03
C HIS A 78 -0.67 -22.83 -0.23
N TYR A 79 0.33 -22.77 -1.10
CA TYR A 79 0.41 -23.58 -2.31
C TYR A 79 1.35 -24.76 -2.11
N ASN A 80 0.82 -25.98 -2.28
CA ASN A 80 1.61 -27.19 -2.22
C ASN A 80 2.22 -27.47 -3.59
N THR A 81 3.54 -27.39 -3.69
CA THR A 81 4.28 -27.51 -4.95
C THR A 81 4.21 -28.91 -5.55
N GLN A 82 4.11 -29.95 -4.73
CA GLN A 82 4.04 -31.35 -5.18
C GLN A 82 2.67 -31.67 -5.77
N LYS A 83 1.60 -31.26 -5.09
CA LYS A 83 0.20 -31.49 -5.48
C LYS A 83 -0.33 -30.45 -6.46
N LYS A 84 0.46 -29.40 -6.74
CA LYS A 84 0.12 -28.27 -7.61
C LYS A 84 -1.26 -27.70 -7.34
N LYS A 85 -1.54 -27.40 -6.07
CA LYS A 85 -2.84 -26.87 -5.65
C LYS A 85 -2.74 -25.99 -4.42
N ILE A 86 -3.69 -25.07 -4.32
CA ILE A 86 -3.95 -24.33 -3.09
C ILE A 86 -4.46 -25.31 -2.04
N THR A 87 -3.87 -25.25 -0.85
CA THR A 87 -4.21 -26.11 0.29
C THR A 87 -4.88 -25.34 1.41
N THR A 88 -4.58 -24.05 1.54
CA THR A 88 -5.18 -23.18 2.55
C THR A 88 -5.27 -21.78 1.97
N LEU A 89 -6.44 -21.17 2.08
CA LEU A 89 -6.61 -19.73 1.93
C LEU A 89 -6.37 -19.14 3.32
N GLY A 90 -5.39 -18.25 3.45
CA GLY A 90 -5.17 -17.54 4.70
C GLY A 90 -6.22 -16.46 4.93
N ASP A 91 -5.88 -15.47 5.74
CA ASP A 91 -6.82 -14.40 6.10
C ASP A 91 -6.92 -13.34 4.99
N GLU A 92 -8.14 -12.88 4.74
CA GLU A 92 -8.40 -11.72 3.88
C GLU A 92 -8.21 -10.42 4.66
N PHE A 93 -7.75 -9.36 3.98
CA PHE A 93 -7.83 -8.00 4.48
C PHE A 93 -8.67 -7.11 3.57
N HIS A 94 -9.30 -6.13 4.17
CA HIS A 94 -10.04 -5.10 3.47
C HIS A 94 -9.90 -3.75 4.20
N PHE A 95 -9.58 -2.70 3.45
CA PHE A 95 -9.66 -1.33 3.93
C PHE A 95 -10.07 -0.41 2.79
N SER A 96 -10.62 0.76 3.13
CA SER A 96 -11.05 1.72 2.13
C SER A 96 -10.65 3.15 2.46
N PHE A 97 -10.31 3.93 1.44
CA PHE A 97 -9.89 5.32 1.56
C PHE A 97 -10.77 6.21 0.68
N TYR A 98 -11.13 7.38 1.19
CA TYR A 98 -11.73 8.44 0.39
C TYR A 98 -10.69 9.53 0.14
N THR A 99 -10.61 10.06 -1.08
CA THR A 99 -9.62 11.07 -1.47
C THR A 99 -9.71 12.37 -0.68
N ASN A 100 -10.84 12.66 -0.03
CA ASN A 100 -11.10 13.88 0.70
C ASN A 100 -11.32 13.69 2.23
N ARG A 101 -11.31 12.45 2.75
CA ARG A 101 -11.58 12.14 4.17
C ARG A 101 -10.46 11.30 4.77
N PHE A 102 -9.46 11.98 5.34
CA PHE A 102 -8.24 11.37 5.89
C PHE A 102 -8.29 11.07 7.39
N GLY A 103 -9.37 11.45 8.07
CA GLY A 103 -9.56 11.23 9.50
C GLY A 103 -9.84 9.76 9.76
N GLN A 104 -8.77 8.99 10.01
CA GLN A 104 -8.80 7.58 10.43
C GLN A 104 -9.48 6.63 9.43
N ILE A 105 -8.67 6.05 8.56
CA ILE A 105 -9.09 4.90 7.78
C ILE A 105 -9.08 3.67 8.69
N GLU A 106 -10.14 2.89 8.61
CA GLU A 106 -10.30 1.61 9.29
C GLU A 106 -10.38 0.49 8.26
N GLY A 107 -9.94 -0.68 8.70
CA GLY A 107 -10.02 -1.89 7.91
C GLY A 107 -10.01 -3.13 8.79
N ARG A 108 -9.98 -4.28 8.15
CA ARG A 108 -9.92 -5.59 8.81
C ARG A 108 -8.89 -6.46 8.12
N TYR A 109 -8.34 -7.40 8.87
CA TYR A 109 -7.48 -8.48 8.40
C TYR A 109 -7.84 -9.74 9.19
N GLY A 110 -8.60 -10.65 8.57
CA GLY A 110 -9.35 -11.69 9.27
C GLY A 110 -10.22 -11.07 10.37
N ILE A 111 -10.04 -11.55 11.59
CA ILE A 111 -10.68 -11.02 12.80
C ILE A 111 -10.00 -9.75 13.37
N LYS A 112 -8.82 -9.38 12.88
CA LYS A 112 -8.01 -8.27 13.40
C LYS A 112 -8.50 -6.95 12.83
N LYS A 113 -8.45 -5.90 13.64
CA LYS A 113 -8.76 -4.53 13.20
C LYS A 113 -7.51 -3.82 12.70
N LEU A 114 -7.64 -3.09 11.61
CA LEU A 114 -6.58 -2.25 11.04
C LEU A 114 -6.93 -0.77 11.27
N PHE A 115 -5.99 -0.02 11.85
CA PHE A 115 -6.10 1.43 12.04
C PHE A 115 -4.92 2.14 11.42
N PHE A 116 -5.21 3.15 10.60
CA PHE A 116 -4.21 3.93 9.90
C PHE A 116 -4.09 5.32 10.55
N ASN A 117 -2.93 5.61 11.16
CA ASN A 117 -2.70 6.86 11.86
C ASN A 117 -1.93 7.85 10.97
N PHE A 118 -2.53 9.03 10.79
CA PHE A 118 -1.95 10.12 10.02
C PHE A 118 -1.46 11.24 10.93
N ARG A 119 -0.32 11.85 10.57
CA ARG A 119 0.17 13.09 11.18
C ARG A 119 0.44 14.10 10.08
N LYS A 120 -0.26 15.24 10.12
CA LYS A 120 -0.16 16.32 9.11
C LYS A 120 -0.25 15.79 7.67
N LYS A 121 -1.28 14.96 7.39
CA LYS A 121 -1.54 14.27 6.12
C LYS A 121 -0.52 13.20 5.71
N THR A 122 0.49 12.87 6.54
CA THR A 122 1.41 11.76 6.26
C THR A 122 1.01 10.52 7.05
N LEU A 123 0.93 9.36 6.39
CA LEU A 123 0.73 8.10 7.09
C LEU A 123 1.94 7.80 7.98
N HIS A 124 1.71 7.79 9.29
CA HIS A 124 2.74 7.65 10.32
C HIS A 124 2.81 6.23 10.87
N SER A 125 1.68 5.55 11.04
CA SER A 125 1.68 4.17 11.49
C SER A 125 0.44 3.40 11.06
N LEU A 126 0.62 2.09 10.91
CA LEU A 126 -0.44 1.10 10.83
C LEU A 126 -0.50 0.38 12.18
N VAL A 127 -1.69 0.25 12.75
CA VAL A 127 -1.93 -0.49 13.99
C VAL A 127 -2.84 -1.67 13.67
N ILE A 128 -2.40 -2.85 14.05
CA ILE A 128 -3.13 -4.11 13.90
C ILE A 128 -3.50 -4.56 15.32
N ILE A 129 -4.81 -4.65 15.58
CA ILE A 129 -5.33 -5.06 16.89
C ILE A 129 -5.96 -6.43 16.74
N ASP A 130 -5.47 -7.40 17.49
CA ASP A 130 -6.09 -8.70 17.65
C ASP A 130 -7.03 -8.67 18.86
N PRO A 131 -8.36 -8.64 18.67
CA PRO A 131 -9.29 -8.53 19.77
C PRO A 131 -9.37 -9.81 20.61
N LEU A 132 -9.06 -10.99 20.03
CA LEU A 132 -9.11 -12.25 20.75
C LEU A 132 -7.91 -12.40 21.67
N LEU A 133 -6.72 -12.04 21.17
CA LEU A 133 -5.47 -12.13 21.94
C LEU A 133 -5.19 -10.85 22.75
N GLN A 134 -6.01 -9.81 22.59
CA GLN A 134 -5.79 -8.46 23.16
C GLN A 134 -4.41 -7.89 22.83
N THR A 135 -3.84 -8.27 21.68
CA THR A 135 -2.51 -7.80 21.26
C THR A 135 -2.64 -6.63 20.31
N THR A 136 -1.70 -5.69 20.42
CA THR A 136 -1.60 -4.55 19.52
C THR A 136 -0.21 -4.53 18.89
N LYS A 137 -0.17 -4.72 17.57
CA LYS A 137 1.06 -4.59 16.78
C LYS A 137 1.04 -3.25 16.06
N ARG A 138 1.99 -2.38 16.39
CA ARG A 138 2.14 -1.07 15.73
C ARG A 138 3.35 -1.10 14.81
N ILE A 139 3.09 -0.86 13.52
CA ILE A 139 4.11 -0.72 12.48
C ILE A 139 4.29 0.76 12.21
N TYR A 140 5.43 1.30 12.64
CA TYR A 140 5.79 2.69 12.37
C TYR A 140 6.29 2.84 10.94
N LEU A 141 5.81 3.86 10.25
CA LEU A 141 6.19 4.20 8.90
C LEU A 141 6.90 5.56 8.96
N SER A 142 8.19 5.57 8.63
CA SER A 142 9.01 6.78 8.62
C SER A 142 9.54 7.02 7.21
N GLN A 143 9.65 8.29 6.81
CA GLN A 143 10.12 8.67 5.47
C GLN A 143 9.38 7.94 4.35
N SER A 144 8.08 7.77 4.56
CA SER A 144 7.07 7.37 3.58
C SER A 144 7.07 8.36 2.41
N GLN A 145 8.09 8.30 1.55
CA GLN A 145 8.17 9.07 0.31
C GLN A 145 7.27 8.42 -0.72
N TRP A 146 6.02 8.87 -0.68
CA TRP A 146 4.92 8.30 -1.42
C TRP A 146 4.74 9.14 -2.66
N ALA A 147 4.51 8.50 -3.81
CA ALA A 147 4.41 9.24 -5.06
C ALA A 147 3.27 10.26 -4.95
N LYS A 148 3.55 11.51 -5.30
CA LYS A 148 2.63 12.64 -5.07
C LYS A 148 1.40 12.61 -5.99
N ASN A 149 1.46 11.82 -7.06
CA ASN A 149 0.48 11.82 -8.14
C ASN A 149 -0.09 10.42 -8.36
N ASP A 150 -1.30 10.37 -8.91
CA ASP A 150 -1.98 9.15 -9.39
C ASP A 150 -1.34 8.58 -10.67
N THR A 151 -0.26 9.18 -11.18
CA THR A 151 0.33 8.79 -12.45
C THR A 151 1.05 7.45 -12.33
N ILE A 152 0.62 6.51 -13.20
CA ILE A 152 1.24 5.18 -13.40
C ILE A 152 2.73 5.32 -13.78
N PHE A 153 3.10 6.46 -14.35
CA PHE A 153 4.49 6.82 -14.63
C PHE A 153 4.87 8.03 -13.78
N ASN A 154 5.74 7.81 -12.81
CA ASN A 154 6.52 8.88 -12.22
C ASN A 154 7.99 8.51 -12.40
N PHE A 155 8.69 9.22 -13.30
CA PHE A 155 10.12 9.02 -13.59
C PHE A 155 11.02 9.47 -12.43
N ASP A 156 10.43 10.10 -11.41
CA ASP A 156 11.16 10.49 -10.22
C ASP A 156 11.44 9.27 -9.35
N ARG A 157 12.73 9.04 -9.04
CA ARG A 157 13.32 7.88 -8.36
C ARG A 157 12.89 7.73 -6.88
N SER A 158 11.62 7.94 -6.58
CA SER A 158 11.00 7.67 -5.28
C SER A 158 11.00 6.16 -5.04
N LYS A 159 12.14 5.63 -4.59
CA LYS A 159 12.26 4.28 -4.05
C LYS A 159 11.52 4.27 -2.72
N LEU A 160 10.38 3.58 -2.66
CA LEU A 160 9.73 3.34 -1.39
C LEU A 160 10.70 2.57 -0.47
N GLN A 161 10.92 3.11 0.71
CA GLN A 161 11.67 2.44 1.77
C GLN A 161 10.74 2.29 2.98
N VAL A 162 10.57 1.06 3.44
CA VAL A 162 9.84 0.78 4.67
C VAL A 162 10.86 0.55 5.76
N LYS A 163 10.88 1.41 6.78
CA LYS A 163 11.74 1.25 7.95
C LYS A 163 10.92 0.73 9.14
N ILE A 164 11.27 -0.43 9.68
CA ILE A 164 10.72 -0.97 10.92
C ILE A 164 11.82 -0.86 11.97
N SER A 165 11.59 -0.04 13.01
CA SER A 165 12.54 0.14 14.13
C SER A 165 13.98 0.47 13.69
N ARG A 166 14.21 1.68 13.17
CA ARG A 166 15.50 2.20 12.65
C ARG A 166 16.17 1.37 11.53
N LYS A 167 15.72 0.14 11.25
CA LYS A 167 16.23 -0.74 10.19
C LYS A 167 15.35 -0.64 8.96
N THR A 168 15.96 -0.64 7.78
CA THR A 168 15.24 -0.79 6.52
C THR A 168 14.72 -2.22 6.42
N ALA A 169 13.40 -2.35 6.45
CA ALA A 169 12.67 -3.61 6.40
C ALA A 169 12.23 -3.99 4.99
N ALA A 170 12.00 -3.01 4.11
CA ALA A 170 11.76 -3.25 2.70
C ALA A 170 12.30 -2.12 1.82
N VAL A 171 12.71 -2.47 0.60
CA VAL A 171 13.20 -1.53 -0.40
C VAL A 171 12.55 -1.85 -1.74
N GLU A 172 12.07 -0.80 -2.40
CA GLU A 172 11.55 -0.92 -3.75
C GLU A 172 12.65 -0.79 -4.81
N LYS A 173 12.60 -1.66 -5.82
CA LYS A 173 13.42 -1.61 -7.04
C LYS A 173 12.58 -2.05 -8.24
N ASN A 174 12.57 -1.27 -9.33
CA ASN A 174 11.99 -1.67 -10.63
C ASN A 174 10.59 -2.31 -10.52
N SER A 175 9.66 -1.68 -9.80
CA SER A 175 8.29 -2.21 -9.58
C SER A 175 8.17 -3.42 -8.65
N LEU A 176 9.25 -3.75 -7.94
CA LEU A 176 9.31 -4.79 -6.93
C LEU A 176 9.47 -4.17 -5.55
N LEU A 177 8.83 -4.74 -4.52
CA LEU A 177 9.10 -4.44 -3.11
C LEU A 177 9.73 -5.67 -2.45
N GLU A 178 11.02 -5.57 -2.13
CA GLU A 178 11.80 -6.63 -1.50
C GLU A 178 11.83 -6.43 0.02
N PHE A 179 11.39 -7.42 0.79
CA PHE A 179 11.53 -7.42 2.26
C PHE A 179 12.85 -8.06 2.69
N ASN A 180 13.52 -7.43 3.65
CA ASN A 180 14.83 -7.85 4.18
C ASN A 180 14.69 -8.86 5.34
N ASP A 181 13.82 -9.87 5.17
CA ASP A 181 13.47 -10.85 6.20
C ASP A 181 14.00 -12.26 5.89
N LYS A 182 13.84 -13.20 6.84
CA LYS A 182 14.31 -14.59 6.70
C LYS A 182 13.66 -15.35 5.53
N LEU A 183 12.44 -14.96 5.14
CA LEU A 183 11.67 -15.58 4.06
C LEU A 183 11.91 -14.93 2.70
N LYS A 184 12.68 -13.82 2.63
CA LYS A 184 13.04 -13.06 1.41
C LYS A 184 11.86 -12.89 0.46
N THR A 185 10.83 -12.18 0.92
CA THR A 185 9.61 -12.01 0.11
C THR A 185 9.71 -10.82 -0.83
N THR A 186 9.27 -11.04 -2.07
CA THR A 186 9.20 -10.00 -3.11
C THR A 186 7.76 -9.86 -3.59
N TYR A 187 7.25 -8.62 -3.57
CA TYR A 187 6.00 -8.26 -4.21
C TYR A 187 6.26 -7.64 -5.58
N TYR A 188 5.45 -8.01 -6.58
CA TYR A 188 5.54 -7.61 -7.97
C TYR A 188 4.38 -6.68 -8.36
N ASN A 189 4.59 -5.91 -9.44
CA ASN A 189 3.57 -5.11 -10.13
C ASN A 189 2.84 -4.06 -9.28
N LEU A 190 3.51 -3.44 -8.30
CA LEU A 190 2.89 -2.48 -7.37
C LEU A 190 2.22 -1.25 -8.02
N TRP A 191 2.44 -0.98 -9.31
CA TRP A 191 1.94 0.23 -9.98
C TRP A 191 0.55 0.06 -10.61
N SER A 192 0.07 -1.17 -10.78
CA SER A 192 -1.26 -1.45 -11.32
C SER A 192 -2.32 -1.51 -10.21
N PHE A 193 -3.56 -1.82 -10.58
CA PHE A 193 -4.65 -2.08 -9.63
C PHE A 193 -4.54 -3.45 -8.93
N GLU A 194 -3.43 -4.15 -9.14
CA GLU A 194 -3.16 -5.45 -8.53
C GLU A 194 -1.71 -5.48 -8.06
N SER A 195 -1.45 -6.19 -6.97
CA SER A 195 -0.10 -6.64 -6.65
C SER A 195 -0.11 -8.03 -6.07
N PHE A 196 0.98 -8.75 -6.29
CA PHE A 196 1.11 -10.13 -5.84
C PHE A 196 2.51 -10.39 -5.30
N GLY A 197 2.63 -11.35 -4.40
CA GLY A 197 3.92 -11.73 -3.83
C GLY A 197 3.95 -13.18 -3.42
N CYS A 198 5.14 -13.77 -3.48
CA CYS A 198 5.37 -15.16 -3.08
C CYS A 198 6.60 -15.27 -2.19
N SER A 199 6.61 -16.23 -1.27
CA SER A 199 7.74 -16.54 -0.39
C SER A 199 7.84 -18.04 -0.11
N GLY A 200 9.04 -18.55 0.18
CA GLY A 200 9.28 -20.00 0.38
C GLY A 200 10.61 -20.47 -0.21
N LEU A 201 10.76 -21.80 -0.36
CA LEU A 201 11.96 -22.50 -0.84
C LEU A 201 12.36 -22.01 -2.25
N ALA A 202 13.25 -21.02 -2.27
CA ALA A 202 14.04 -20.52 -3.40
C ALA A 202 13.29 -19.82 -4.55
N GLY A 203 13.42 -18.49 -4.59
CA GLY A 203 13.69 -17.74 -5.82
C GLY A 203 12.70 -17.91 -6.98
N GLN A 204 11.41 -18.04 -6.68
CA GLN A 204 10.36 -18.02 -7.71
C GLN A 204 10.52 -16.73 -8.53
N ASN A 205 10.78 -16.87 -9.83
CA ASN A 205 10.78 -15.72 -10.71
C ASN A 205 9.33 -15.17 -10.83
N GLN A 206 9.21 -13.93 -11.30
CA GLN A 206 7.92 -13.23 -11.35
C GLN A 206 6.80 -14.04 -12.02
N GLU A 207 7.13 -14.74 -13.10
CA GLU A 207 6.19 -15.51 -13.92
C GLU A 207 5.56 -16.67 -13.14
N GLN A 208 6.38 -17.43 -12.39
CA GLN A 208 5.87 -18.54 -11.59
C GLN A 208 4.97 -18.05 -10.45
N CYS A 209 5.35 -16.95 -9.79
CA CYS A 209 4.52 -16.36 -8.75
C CYS A 209 3.18 -15.85 -9.33
N GLN A 210 3.23 -15.19 -10.49
CA GLN A 210 2.02 -14.74 -11.18
C GLN A 210 1.10 -15.90 -11.55
N LYS A 211 1.66 -17.03 -12.02
CA LYS A 211 0.87 -18.22 -12.35
C LYS A 211 0.15 -18.76 -11.12
N ILE A 212 0.86 -18.94 -10.00
CA ILE A 212 0.25 -19.40 -8.74
C ILE A 212 -0.87 -18.45 -8.29
N VAL A 213 -0.63 -17.14 -8.39
CA VAL A 213 -1.61 -16.13 -7.94
C VAL A 213 -2.79 -15.98 -8.90
N SER A 214 -2.64 -16.32 -10.18
CA SER A 214 -3.74 -16.37 -11.13
C SER A 214 -4.75 -17.49 -10.87
N GLU A 215 -4.35 -18.54 -10.15
CA GLU A 215 -5.23 -19.63 -9.72
C GLU A 215 -6.12 -19.22 -8.52
N ILE A 216 -5.84 -18.06 -7.93
CA ILE A 216 -6.59 -17.48 -6.80
C ILE A 216 -7.61 -16.50 -7.39
N ASN A 217 -8.85 -16.96 -7.59
CA ASN A 217 -10.00 -16.15 -8.01
C ASN A 217 -11.04 -16.07 -6.89
#